data_AF-R6SLC6-F1
#
_entry.id   AF-R6SLC6-F1
#
_cell.length_a   1.000
_cell.length_b   1.000
_cell.length_c   1.000
_cell.angle_alpha   90.00
_cell.angle_beta   90.00
_cell.angle_gamma   90.00
#
_symmetry.space_group_name_H-M   'P 1'
#
loop_
_entity.id
_entity.type
_entity.pdbx_description
1 polymer ?
#
loop_
_entity_poly.entity_id
_entity_poly.type
_entity_poly.pdbx_seq_one_letter_code
_entity_poly.pdbx_strand_id
1 'polypeptide(L)'
;MTAKQMERFIRHCDKYFGQKNDRVIHPVAMDGFHIDILLYDPTEKFPYWKMVTMGAGDYQMPPAKNTIARRNEYIMLVDQDVDMNNKVSRARYIYG
;
A
#
# COMPACT_ATOMS: atom_id res chain seq x y z
N MET A 1 8.10 7.92 7.48
CA MET A 1 6.97 8.80 7.77
C MET A 1 6.84 8.90 9.28
N THR A 2 6.49 10.06 9.82
CA THR A 2 6.11 10.15 11.24
C THR A 2 4.75 9.49 11.46
N ALA A 3 4.42 9.07 12.68
CA ALA A 3 3.13 8.49 13.03
C ALA A 3 1.94 9.36 12.57
N LYS A 4 2.04 10.68 12.77
CA LYS A 4 1.03 11.65 12.34
C LYS A 4 0.85 11.71 10.81
N GLN A 5 1.93 11.54 10.05
CA GLN A 5 1.86 11.48 8.59
C GLN A 5 1.20 10.18 8.13
N MET A 6 1.54 9.05 8.75
CA MET A 6 0.92 7.75 8.47
C MET A 6 -0.58 7.78 8.72
N GLU A 7 -1.02 8.26 9.88
CA GLU A 7 -2.45 8.41 10.17
C GLU A 7 -3.18 9.31 9.17
N ARG A 8 -2.55 10.42 8.77
CA ARG A 8 -3.13 11.32 7.77
C ARG A 8 -3.25 10.64 6.41
N PHE A 9 -2.28 9.81 6.04
CA PHE A 9 -2.28 9.05 4.81
C PHE A 9 -3.35 7.96 4.82
N ILE A 10 -3.48 7.18 5.90
CA ILE A 10 -4.56 6.20 6.08
C ILE A 10 -5.93 6.89 5.94
N ARG A 11 -6.16 8.01 6.63
CA ARG A 11 -7.42 8.77 6.50
C ARG A 11 -7.69 9.25 5.06
N HIS A 12 -6.63 9.58 4.31
CA HIS A 12 -6.77 9.95 2.91
C HIS A 12 -7.24 8.74 2.08
N CYS A 13 -6.55 7.60 2.18
CA CYS A 13 -6.93 6.38 1.49
C CYS A 13 -8.36 5.94 1.87
N ASP A 14 -8.71 5.97 3.16
CA ASP A 14 -10.04 5.62 3.65
C ASP A 14 -11.14 6.48 3.02
N LYS A 15 -10.92 7.79 2.94
CA LYS A 15 -11.85 8.74 2.32
C LYS A 15 -12.09 8.42 0.84
N TYR A 16 -11.03 8.12 0.09
CA TYR A 16 -11.13 7.92 -1.36
C TYR A 16 -11.61 6.52 -1.74
N PHE A 17 -11.30 5.50 -0.93
CA PHE A 17 -11.83 4.16 -1.10
C PHE A 17 -13.21 3.96 -0.48
N GLY A 18 -13.68 4.89 0.36
CA GLY A 18 -14.99 4.84 0.99
C GLY A 18 -15.12 3.71 2.01
N GLN A 19 -14.00 3.28 2.61
CA GLN A 19 -13.93 2.21 3.59
C GLN A 19 -12.81 2.51 4.59
N LYS A 20 -12.91 2.00 5.82
CA LYS A 20 -11.81 2.11 6.79
C LYS A 20 -10.82 0.97 6.58
N ASN A 21 -9.53 1.28 6.66
CA ASN A 21 -8.51 0.24 6.73
C ASN A 21 -8.42 -0.35 8.14
N ASP A 22 -8.46 -1.66 8.24
CA ASP A 22 -8.21 -2.42 9.47
C ASP A 22 -7.03 -3.40 9.34
N ARG A 23 -6.43 -3.50 8.14
CA ARG A 23 -5.39 -4.48 7.82
C ARG A 23 -4.16 -3.80 7.25
N VAL A 24 -3.16 -3.68 8.13
CA VAL A 24 -1.79 -3.29 7.79
C VAL A 24 -0.92 -4.54 7.79
N ILE A 25 -0.20 -4.76 6.70
CA ILE A 25 0.76 -5.85 6.54
C ILE A 25 2.16 -5.28 6.78
N HIS A 26 2.84 -5.82 7.79
CA HIS A 26 4.23 -5.51 8.09
C HIS A 26 5.15 -6.56 7.46
N PRO A 27 6.13 -6.18 6.61
CA PRO A 27 7.10 -7.12 6.06
C PRO A 27 7.94 -7.75 7.18
N VAL A 28 8.18 -9.05 7.07
CA VAL A 28 8.87 -9.83 8.12
C VAL A 28 10.40 -9.75 8.03
N ALA A 29 10.96 -9.29 6.91
CA ALA A 29 12.41 -9.41 6.69
C ALA A 29 12.95 -8.32 5.75
N MET A 30 13.20 -7.12 6.28
CA MET A 30 14.25 -6.23 5.78
C MET A 30 14.71 -5.34 6.93
N ASP A 31 15.86 -5.66 7.53
CA ASP A 31 16.49 -4.78 8.51
C ASP A 31 16.72 -3.40 7.87
N GLY A 32 16.07 -2.37 8.41
CA GLY A 32 16.16 -0.98 7.96
C GLY A 32 15.14 -0.53 6.90
N PHE A 33 14.26 -1.40 6.39
CA PHE A 33 13.21 -1.04 5.42
C PHE A 33 11.82 -1.40 5.94
N HIS A 34 11.11 -0.41 6.49
CA HIS A 34 9.71 -0.56 6.92
C HIS A 34 8.78 0.05 5.86
N ILE A 35 8.52 -0.71 4.79
CA ILE A 35 7.45 -0.38 3.84
C ILE A 35 6.25 -1.26 4.19
N ASP A 36 5.30 -0.68 4.91
CA ASP A 36 4.05 -1.36 5.25
C ASP A 36 3.09 -1.36 4.06
N ILE A 37 2.11 -2.25 4.08
CA ILE A 37 1.05 -2.29 3.06
C ILE A 37 -0.31 -2.18 3.74
N LEU A 38 -1.09 -1.16 3.37
CA LEU A 38 -2.50 -1.06 3.68
C LEU A 38 -3.27 -1.96 2.72
N LEU A 39 -4.00 -2.95 3.24
CA LEU A 39 -4.84 -3.84 2.44
C LEU A 39 -6.31 -3.48 2.60
N TYR A 40 -6.97 -3.17 1.49
CA TYR A 40 -8.39 -2.84 1.43
C TYR A 40 -9.16 -3.90 0.64
N ASP A 41 -10.34 -4.28 1.12
CA ASP A 41 -11.21 -5.26 0.46
C ASP A 41 -11.76 -4.71 -0.86
N PRO A 42 -12.11 -5.60 -1.81
CA PRO A 42 -13.02 -5.30 -2.89
C PRO A 42 -14.35 -4.77 -2.34
N THR A 43 -14.95 -3.82 -3.06
CA THR A 43 -16.28 -3.29 -2.78
C THR A 43 -17.05 -3.21 -4.09
N GLU A 44 -18.37 -3.03 -4.05
CA GLU A 44 -19.18 -2.85 -5.27
C GLU A 44 -18.65 -1.72 -6.18
N LYS A 45 -18.20 -0.61 -5.59
CA LYS A 45 -17.63 0.52 -6.31
C LYS A 45 -16.23 0.23 -6.86
N PHE A 46 -15.46 -0.59 -6.15
CA PHE A 46 -14.06 -0.89 -6.44
C PHE A 46 -13.85 -2.40 -6.33
N PRO A 47 -14.22 -3.19 -7.37
CA PRO A 47 -14.27 -4.66 -7.34
C PRO A 47 -12.87 -5.27 -7.52
N TYR A 48 -11.93 -4.81 -6.71
CA TYR A 48 -10.55 -5.24 -6.66
C TYR A 48 -10.00 -4.96 -5.26
N TRP A 49 -9.01 -5.75 -4.86
CA TRP A 49 -8.19 -5.47 -3.69
C TRP A 49 -7.30 -4.27 -3.97
N LYS A 50 -7.05 -3.45 -2.95
CA LYS A 50 -6.08 -2.35 -3.04
C LYS A 50 -4.96 -2.65 -2.05
N MET A 51 -3.75 -2.75 -2.56
CA MET A 51 -2.53 -2.78 -1.76
C MET A 51 -1.85 -1.45 -1.92
N VAL A 52 -1.81 -0.64 -0.86
CA VAL A 52 -1.18 0.68 -0.87
C VAL A 52 0.05 0.65 0.01
N THR A 53 1.21 0.99 -0.53
CA THR A 53 2.41 1.10 0.29
C THR A 53 2.30 2.29 1.26
N MET A 54 2.89 2.14 2.43
CA MET A 54 3.05 3.20 3.41
C MET A 54 4.49 3.16 3.92
N GLY A 55 5.27 4.18 3.57
CA GLY A 55 6.70 4.26 3.87
C GLY A 55 7.59 4.17 2.64
N ALA A 56 7.06 3.80 1.45
CA ALA A 56 7.86 3.81 0.23
C ALA A 56 8.27 5.24 -0.16
N GLY A 57 7.45 6.24 0.19
CA GLY A 57 7.74 7.66 -0.03
C GLY A 57 8.88 8.22 0.82
N ASP A 58 9.35 7.48 1.84
CA ASP A 58 10.56 7.86 2.60
C ASP A 58 11.84 7.69 1.78
N TYR A 59 11.75 7.00 0.64
CA TYR A 59 12.85 6.83 -0.30
C TYR A 59 12.72 7.82 -1.45
N GLN A 60 13.84 8.48 -1.76
CA GLN A 60 13.89 9.39 -2.88
C GLN A 60 14.22 8.61 -4.17
N MET A 61 13.32 8.68 -5.14
CA MET A 61 13.54 8.11 -6.47
C MET A 61 14.72 8.80 -7.16
N PRO A 62 15.49 8.05 -7.99
CA PRO A 62 16.53 8.64 -8.81
C PRO A 62 16.00 9.80 -9.66
N PRO A 63 16.82 10.83 -9.96
CA PRO A 63 16.39 11.93 -10.80
C PRO A 63 15.99 11.44 -12.19
N ALA A 64 14.74 11.66 -12.59
CA ALA A 64 14.26 11.45 -13.95
C ALA A 64 13.93 12.80 -14.60
N LYS A 65 14.19 12.95 -15.91
CA LYS A 65 13.76 14.13 -16.66
C LYS A 65 12.24 14.28 -16.56
N ASN A 66 11.77 15.50 -16.32
CA ASN A 66 10.34 15.84 -16.24
C ASN A 66 9.56 15.19 -15.09
N THR A 67 10.21 14.77 -14.00
CA THR A 67 9.47 14.30 -12.82
C THR A 67 8.99 15.45 -11.93
N ILE A 68 7.73 15.37 -11.51
CA ILE A 68 7.07 16.35 -10.63
C ILE A 68 7.23 15.96 -9.14
N ALA A 69 7.46 14.68 -8.86
CA ALA A 69 7.61 14.14 -7.52
C ALA A 69 8.73 13.09 -7.47
N ARG A 70 9.51 13.10 -6.39
CA ARG A 70 10.62 12.15 -6.17
C ARG A 70 10.35 11.18 -5.02
N ARG A 71 9.15 11.20 -4.47
CA ARG A 71 8.74 10.43 -3.29
C ARG A 71 7.30 9.99 -3.52
N ASN A 72 7.08 8.69 -3.65
CA ASN A 72 5.80 8.13 -4.07
C ASN A 72 5.44 6.96 -3.17
N GLU A 73 4.14 6.81 -2.93
CA GLU A 73 3.57 5.55 -2.51
C GLU A 73 2.99 4.85 -3.75
N TYR A 74 3.02 3.52 -3.75
CA TYR A 74 2.56 2.69 -4.84
C TYR A 74 1.20 2.08 -4.48
N ILE A 75 0.37 1.88 -5.50
CA ILE A 75 -0.91 1.19 -5.39
C ILE A 75 -0.90 0.03 -6.37
N MET A 76 -1.16 -1.18 -5.88
CA MET A 76 -1.43 -2.34 -6.70
C MET A 76 -2.91 -2.72 -6.56
N LEU A 77 -3.56 -2.96 -7.69
CA LEU A 77 -4.95 -3.40 -7.76
C LEU A 77 -4.93 -4.88 -8.14
N VAL A 78 -5.50 -5.73 -7.29
CA VAL A 78 -5.53 -7.18 -7.49
C VAL A 78 -6.97 -7.62 -7.69
N ASP A 79 -7.17 -8.54 -8.62
CA ASP A 79 -8.48 -9.10 -8.94
C ASP A 79 -9.21 -9.63 -7.68
N GLN A 80 -10.51 -9.36 -7.58
CA GLN A 80 -11.31 -9.72 -6.40
C GLN A 80 -11.33 -11.22 -6.10
N ASP A 81 -11.15 -12.07 -7.12
CA ASP A 81 -11.18 -13.53 -7.00
C ASP A 81 -9.91 -14.10 -6.33
N VAL A 82 -8.89 -13.26 -6.15
CA VAL A 82 -7.68 -13.64 -5.41
C VAL A 82 -7.96 -13.58 -3.91
N ASP A 83 -7.75 -14.68 -3.19
CA ASP A 83 -7.80 -14.67 -1.72
C ASP A 83 -6.57 -13.95 -1.14
N MET A 84 -6.70 -12.65 -0.90
CA MET A 84 -5.66 -11.83 -0.27
C MET A 84 -5.66 -11.95 1.25
N ASN A 85 -6.58 -12.68 1.89
CA ASN A 85 -6.45 -13.02 3.31
C ASN A 85 -5.42 -14.13 3.53
N ASN A 86 -5.23 -14.99 2.53
CA ASN A 86 -4.18 -16.00 2.52
C ASN A 86 -2.78 -15.38 2.37
N LYS A 87 -1.91 -15.64 3.36
CA LYS A 87 -0.52 -15.16 3.39
C LYS A 87 0.30 -15.61 2.16
N VAL A 88 0.07 -16.83 1.67
CA VAL A 88 0.80 -17.39 0.52
C VAL A 88 0.39 -16.67 -0.76
N SER A 89 -0.90 -16.44 -0.98
CA SER A 89 -1.40 -15.67 -2.12
C SER A 89 -0.81 -14.27 -2.13
N ARG A 90 -0.86 -13.56 -0.99
CA ARG A 90 -0.27 -12.21 -0.88
C ARG A 90 1.23 -12.18 -1.13
N ALA A 91 1.98 -13.15 -0.62
CA ALA A 91 3.43 -13.19 -0.78
C ALA A 91 3.86 -13.15 -2.25
N ARG A 92 3.07 -13.73 -3.16
CA ARG A 92 3.32 -13.67 -4.62
C ARG A 92 3.24 -12.26 -5.19
N TYR A 93 2.45 -11.36 -4.59
CA TYR A 93 2.31 -9.98 -5.04
C TYR A 93 3.31 -9.03 -4.35
N ILE A 94 3.83 -9.43 -3.20
CA ILE A 94 4.80 -8.63 -2.43
C ILE A 94 6.24 -8.96 -2.84
N TYR A 95 6.53 -10.22 -3.14
CA TYR A 95 7.89 -10.73 -3.38
C TYR A 95 8.09 -11.38 -4.76
N GLY A 96 7.04 -11.48 -5.58
CA GLY A 96 7.06 -12.13 -6.89
C GLY A 96 7.61 -11.25 -8.01
#